data_AF-A0AAE3AAN5-F1
#
_entry.id   AF-A0AAE3AAN5-F1
#
_cell.length_a   1.000
_cell.length_b   1.000
_cell.length_c   1.000
_cell.angle_alpha   90.00
_cell.angle_beta   90.00
_cell.angle_gamma   90.00
#
_symmetry.space_group_name_H-M   'P 1'
#
loop_
_entity.id
_entity.type
_entity.pdbx_description
1 polymer ?
#
loop_
_entity_poly.entity_id
_entity_poly.type
_entity_poly.pdbx_seq_one_letter_code
_entity_poly.pdbx_strand_id
1 'polypeptide(L)'
;MDNEGLMIFIFQAIIALFAFFVVAPCVLNAVSLFTVQKRFAKTMIDLGVVQADVVHKLHPKKEIAGVIISLVVVAAFGYGVWRQAPISYLSGGLPLVVGFLKYRQIVQFNSLTVKRFQNTYQGQMDVKKYNDYVNKTF
;
A
#
# COMPACT_ATOMS: atom_id res chain seq x y z
N MET A 1 -33.82 2.90 20.55
CA MET A 1 -32.48 2.30 20.35
C MET A 1 -31.64 2.84 21.48
N ASP A 2 -31.20 1.95 22.36
CA ASP A 2 -30.53 2.37 23.60
C ASP A 2 -29.14 2.91 23.25
N ASN A 3 -28.68 3.92 23.99
CA ASN A 3 -27.45 4.66 23.68
C ASN A 3 -26.23 3.73 23.55
N GLU A 4 -26.22 2.63 24.30
CA GLU A 4 -25.19 1.60 24.31
C GLU A 4 -25.15 0.79 23.00
N GLY A 5 -26.31 0.40 22.46
CA GLY A 5 -26.40 -0.30 21.17
C GLY A 5 -25.98 0.57 19.98
N LEU A 6 -26.31 1.86 20.03
CA LEU A 6 -25.86 2.84 19.03
C LEU A 6 -24.33 3.02 19.07
N MET A 7 -23.72 3.08 20.26
CA MET A 7 -22.26 3.18 20.40
C MET A 7 -21.54 1.94 19.85
N ILE A 8 -22.03 0.74 20.15
CA ILE A 8 -21.46 -0.52 19.62
C ILE A 8 -21.52 -0.54 18.09
N PHE A 9 -22.66 -0.15 17.51
CA PHE A 9 -22.81 -0.06 16.06
C PHE A 9 -21.84 0.93 15.42
N ILE A 10 -21.69 2.13 16.01
CA ILE A 10 -20.76 3.15 15.53
C ILE A 10 -19.31 2.63 15.56
N PHE A 11 -18.90 1.98 16.64
CA PHE A 11 -17.55 1.41 16.74
C PHE A 11 -17.31 0.31 15.70
N GLN A 12 -18.30 -0.57 15.45
CA GLN A 12 -18.19 -1.59 14.41
C GLN A 12 -18.08 -0.98 13.01
N ALA A 13 -18.86 0.07 12.73
CA ALA A 13 -18.77 0.81 11.47
C ALA A 13 -17.38 1.45 11.31
N ILE A 14 -16.82 2.04 12.37
CA ILE A 14 -15.46 2.61 12.35
C ILE A 14 -14.42 1.52 12.05
N ILE A 15 -14.49 0.37 12.72
CA ILE A 15 -13.56 -0.75 12.49
C ILE A 15 -13.66 -1.24 11.04
N ALA A 16 -14.88 -1.40 10.52
CA ALA A 16 -15.12 -1.82 9.15
C ALA A 16 -14.54 -0.85 8.11
N LEU A 17 -14.81 0.45 8.30
CA LEU A 17 -14.29 1.51 7.43
C LEU A 17 -12.77 1.60 7.53
N PHE A 18 -12.20 1.48 8.72
CA PHE A 18 -10.75 1.50 8.92
C PHE A 18 -10.06 0.30 8.27
N ALA A 19 -10.63 -0.90 8.43
CA ALA A 19 -10.15 -2.13 7.78
C ALA A 19 -10.11 -1.98 6.26
N PHE A 20 -11.20 -1.46 5.68
CA PHE A 20 -11.34 -1.32 4.23
C PHE A 20 -10.48 -0.18 3.67
N PHE A 21 -10.60 1.04 4.20
CA PHE A 21 -9.99 2.24 3.61
C PHE A 21 -8.56 2.52 4.06
N VAL A 22 -8.11 1.94 5.18
CA VAL A 22 -6.78 2.24 5.73
C VAL A 22 -5.91 0.99 5.75
N VAL A 23 -6.33 -0.06 6.46
CA VAL A 23 -5.51 -1.26 6.66
C VAL A 23 -5.24 -1.95 5.33
N ALA A 24 -6.27 -2.26 4.55
CA ALA A 24 -6.12 -2.96 3.28
C ALA A 24 -5.16 -2.24 2.29
N PRO A 25 -5.36 -0.94 1.96
CA PRO A 25 -4.44 -0.26 1.06
C PRO A 25 -3.04 -0.05 1.65
N CYS A 26 -2.88 0.19 2.97
CA CYS A 26 -1.56 0.31 3.60
C CYS A 26 -0.74 -0.97 3.48
N VAL A 27 -1.35 -2.13 3.78
CA VAL A 27 -0.69 -3.43 3.66
C VAL A 27 -0.34 -3.73 2.21
N LEU A 28 -1.27 -3.54 1.28
CA LEU A 28 -0.99 -3.78 -0.14
C LEU A 28 0.06 -2.82 -0.71
N ASN A 29 0.12 -1.58 -0.24
CA ASN A 29 1.18 -0.64 -0.61
C ASN A 29 2.55 -1.14 -0.15
N ALA A 30 2.67 -1.62 1.09
CA ALA A 30 3.89 -2.23 1.60
C ALA A 30 4.29 -3.46 0.76
N VAL A 31 3.35 -4.35 0.44
CA VAL A 31 3.61 -5.51 -0.42
C VAL A 31 4.04 -5.07 -1.84
N SER A 32 3.44 -4.02 -2.39
CA SER A 32 3.79 -3.51 -3.72
C SER A 32 5.21 -2.96 -3.81
N LEU A 33 5.76 -2.42 -2.70
CA LEU A 33 7.15 -1.96 -2.62
C LEU A 33 8.12 -3.12 -2.86
N PHE A 34 7.92 -4.24 -2.17
CA PHE A 34 8.82 -5.41 -2.27
C PHE A 34 8.67 -6.21 -3.57
N THR A 35 7.49 -6.17 -4.18
CA THR A 35 7.17 -6.98 -5.35
C THR A 35 7.29 -6.18 -6.65
N VAL A 36 6.33 -5.29 -6.90
CA VAL A 36 6.18 -4.59 -8.17
C VAL A 36 7.21 -3.47 -8.32
N GLN A 37 7.39 -2.62 -7.30
CA GLN A 37 8.30 -1.47 -7.41
C GLN A 37 9.75 -1.93 -7.52
N LYS A 38 10.15 -2.96 -6.78
CA LYS A 38 11.49 -3.54 -6.86
C LYS A 38 11.80 -4.13 -8.25
N ARG A 39 10.84 -4.85 -8.84
CA ARG A 39 10.95 -5.37 -10.21
C ARG A 39 11.04 -4.24 -11.22
N PHE A 40 10.20 -3.21 -11.07
CA PHE A 40 10.21 -2.04 -11.94
C PHE A 40 11.54 -1.29 -11.88
N ALA A 41 12.06 -1.07 -10.67
CA ALA A 41 13.33 -0.39 -10.45
C ALA A 41 14.49 -1.14 -11.12
N LYS A 42 14.48 -2.48 -11.09
CA LYS A 42 15.46 -3.30 -11.80
C LYS A 42 15.40 -3.07 -13.31
N THR A 43 14.21 -3.10 -13.91
CA THR A 43 14.02 -2.79 -15.34
C THR A 43 14.51 -1.38 -15.70
N MET A 44 14.27 -0.39 -14.83
CA MET A 44 14.74 0.97 -15.05
C MET A 44 16.26 1.12 -14.95
N ILE A 45 16.93 0.29 -14.14
CA ILE A 45 18.40 0.20 -14.12
C ILE A 45 18.91 -0.42 -15.42
N ASP A 46 18.30 -1.53 -15.87
CA ASP A 46 18.72 -2.24 -17.07
C ASP A 46 18.60 -1.38 -18.34
N LEU A 47 17.59 -0.51 -18.38
CA LEU A 47 17.38 0.48 -19.47
C LEU A 47 18.28 1.73 -19.34
N GLY A 48 19.06 1.84 -18.27
CA GLY A 48 19.89 3.01 -17.98
C GLY A 48 19.07 4.28 -17.76
N VAL A 49 17.86 4.15 -17.22
CA VAL A 49 16.98 5.28 -16.83
C VAL A 49 17.38 5.81 -15.46
N VAL A 50 17.78 4.94 -14.53
CA VAL A 50 18.25 5.30 -13.19
C VAL A 50 19.52 4.52 -12.87
N GLN A 51 20.46 5.15 -12.16
CA GLN A 51 21.68 4.46 -11.71
C GLN A 51 21.38 3.47 -10.58
N ALA A 52 22.08 2.33 -10.58
CA ALA A 52 21.88 1.26 -9.60
C ALA A 52 22.18 1.72 -8.16
N ASP A 53 23.21 2.54 -7.96
CA ASP A 53 23.62 3.03 -6.64
C ASP A 53 22.53 3.93 -5.99
N VAL A 54 21.85 4.75 -6.80
CA VAL A 54 20.71 5.56 -6.35
C VAL A 54 19.57 4.67 -5.89
N VAL A 55 19.20 3.65 -6.69
CA VAL A 55 18.14 2.71 -6.35
C VAL A 55 18.48 1.94 -5.06
N HIS A 56 19.72 1.46 -4.92
CA HIS A 56 20.16 0.75 -3.72
C HIS A 56 20.15 1.63 -2.45
N LYS A 57 20.23 2.97 -2.59
CA LYS A 57 20.12 3.90 -1.45
C LYS A 57 18.67 4.30 -1.14
N LEU A 58 17.86 4.55 -2.16
CA LEU A 58 16.49 5.07 -1.98
C LEU A 58 15.46 3.99 -1.71
N HIS A 59 15.56 2.84 -2.39
CA HIS A 59 14.55 1.78 -2.32
C HIS A 59 14.42 1.17 -0.91
N PRO A 60 15.52 0.82 -0.20
CA PRO A 60 15.43 0.28 1.15
C PRO A 60 14.81 1.27 2.15
N LYS A 61 15.08 2.58 2.01
CA LYS A 61 14.47 3.60 2.87
C LYS A 61 12.95 3.63 2.72
N LYS A 62 12.44 3.47 1.50
CA LYS A 62 10.99 3.40 1.23
C LYS A 62 10.37 2.08 1.66
N GLU A 63 11.06 0.96 1.47
CA GLU A 63 10.64 -0.35 1.97
C GLU A 63 10.47 -0.32 3.50
N ILE A 64 11.48 0.17 4.23
CA ILE A 64 11.44 0.29 5.69
C ILE A 64 10.30 1.19 6.15
N ALA A 65 10.15 2.37 5.55
CA ALA A 65 9.03 3.26 5.88
C ALA A 65 7.67 2.61 5.63
N GLY A 66 7.51 1.90 4.51
CA GLY A 66 6.30 1.17 4.16
C GLY A 66 5.97 0.05 5.17
N VAL A 67 6.99 -0.69 5.62
CA VAL A 67 6.84 -1.75 6.63
C VAL A 67 6.46 -1.17 7.99
N ILE A 68 7.10 -0.10 8.44
CA ILE A 68 6.79 0.51 9.74
C ILE A 68 5.35 1.01 9.76
N ILE A 69 4.92 1.72 8.70
CA ILE A 69 3.55 2.22 8.59
C ILE A 69 2.54 1.06 8.58
N SER A 70 2.79 0.01 7.81
CA SER A 70 1.86 -1.12 7.74
C SER A 70 1.77 -1.86 9.08
N LEU A 71 2.88 -2.06 9.79
CA LEU A 71 2.88 -2.70 11.11
C LEU A 71 2.08 -1.90 12.14
N VAL A 72 2.28 -0.58 12.21
CA VAL A 72 1.55 0.29 13.15
C VAL A 72 0.04 0.23 12.88
N VAL A 73 -0.35 0.33 11.61
CA VAL A 73 -1.77 0.29 11.21
C VAL A 73 -2.40 -1.07 11.50
N VAL A 74 -1.70 -2.17 11.22
CA VAL A 74 -2.18 -3.53 11.51
C VAL A 74 -2.29 -3.76 13.03
N ALA A 75 -1.33 -3.28 13.82
CA ALA A 75 -1.38 -3.39 15.28
C ALA A 75 -2.56 -2.61 15.88
N ALA A 76 -2.77 -1.37 15.43
CA ALA A 76 -3.91 -0.55 15.87
C ALA A 76 -5.25 -1.20 15.52
N PHE A 77 -5.37 -1.75 14.30
CA PHE A 77 -6.55 -2.50 13.87
C PHE A 77 -6.76 -3.78 14.71
N GLY A 78 -5.71 -4.58 14.88
CA GLY A 78 -5.76 -5.82 15.66
C GLY A 78 -6.18 -5.57 17.10
N TYR A 79 -5.64 -4.51 17.72
CA TYR A 79 -6.04 -4.07 19.06
C TYR A 79 -7.52 -3.64 19.12
N GLY A 80 -7.98 -2.85 18.14
CA GLY A 80 -9.37 -2.40 18.05
C GLY A 80 -10.36 -3.57 17.89
N VAL A 81 -10.02 -4.55 17.05
CA VAL A 81 -10.80 -5.78 16.89
C VAL A 81 -10.80 -6.59 18.18
N TRP A 82 -9.65 -6.81 18.81
CA TRP A 82 -9.54 -7.61 20.04
C TRP A 82 -10.38 -7.05 21.19
N ARG A 83 -10.39 -5.73 21.38
CA ARG A 83 -11.14 -5.05 22.45
C ARG A 83 -12.66 -5.23 22.34
N GLN A 84 -13.18 -5.49 21.14
CA GLN A 84 -14.61 -5.56 20.84
C GLN A 84 -15.06 -6.97 20.40
N ALA A 85 -14.20 -7.96 20.65
CA ALA A 85 -14.50 -9.35 20.38
C ALA A 85 -15.76 -9.81 21.17
N PRO A 86 -16.58 -10.72 20.61
CA PRO A 86 -16.37 -11.45 19.36
C PRO A 86 -16.99 -10.80 18.10
N ILE A 87 -17.88 -9.82 18.25
CA ILE A 87 -18.68 -9.28 17.13
C ILE A 87 -17.80 -8.53 16.12
N SER A 88 -16.73 -7.90 16.60
CA SER A 88 -15.76 -7.16 15.79
C SER A 88 -14.96 -8.02 14.81
N TYR A 89 -14.92 -9.35 14.96
CA TYR A 89 -14.21 -10.21 14.03
C TYR A 89 -14.84 -10.20 12.64
N LEU A 90 -16.18 -10.15 12.58
CA LEU A 90 -16.92 -10.05 11.32
C LEU A 90 -16.80 -8.65 10.73
N SER A 91 -17.01 -7.60 11.54
CA SER A 91 -16.93 -6.22 11.07
C SER A 91 -15.51 -5.79 10.70
N GLY A 92 -14.48 -6.41 11.27
CA GLY A 92 -13.08 -6.18 10.87
C GLY A 92 -12.64 -7.08 9.70
N GLY A 93 -12.90 -8.39 9.80
CA GLY A 93 -12.37 -9.37 8.85
C GLY A 93 -12.98 -9.27 7.46
N LEU A 94 -14.31 -9.17 7.37
CA LEU A 94 -15.00 -9.18 6.08
C LEU A 94 -14.66 -7.94 5.24
N PRO A 95 -14.69 -6.71 5.78
CA PRO A 95 -14.26 -5.52 5.03
C PRO A 95 -12.77 -5.54 4.69
N LEU A 96 -11.91 -6.15 5.50
CA LEU A 96 -10.49 -6.31 5.18
C LEU A 96 -10.29 -7.19 3.93
N VAL A 97 -10.98 -8.33 3.85
CA VAL A 97 -10.94 -9.21 2.67
C VAL A 97 -11.48 -8.50 1.43
N VAL A 98 -12.64 -7.83 1.53
CA VAL A 98 -13.21 -7.07 0.42
C VAL A 98 -12.29 -5.93 0.01
N GLY A 99 -11.64 -5.27 0.97
CA GLY A 99 -10.60 -4.26 0.74
C GLY A 99 -9.45 -4.84 -0.07
N PHE A 100 -8.90 -5.99 0.32
CA PHE A 100 -7.83 -6.63 -0.44
C PHE A 100 -8.23 -6.96 -1.88
N LEU A 101 -9.45 -7.44 -2.11
CA LEU A 101 -9.95 -7.71 -3.45
C LEU A 101 -10.12 -6.42 -4.27
N LYS A 102 -10.66 -5.37 -3.65
CA LYS A 102 -10.86 -4.06 -4.30
C LYS A 102 -9.53 -3.42 -4.70
N TYR A 103 -8.56 -3.45 -3.80
CA TYR A 103 -7.27 -2.78 -3.95
C TYR A 103 -6.18 -3.66 -4.55
N ARG A 104 -6.50 -4.88 -5.03
CA ARG A 104 -5.55 -5.83 -5.63
C ARG A 104 -4.62 -5.23 -6.70
N GLN A 105 -5.11 -4.22 -7.41
CA GLN A 105 -4.41 -3.49 -8.47
C GLN A 105 -3.13 -2.81 -7.97
N ILE A 106 -3.04 -2.50 -6.67
CA ILE A 106 -1.87 -1.92 -6.03
C ILE A 106 -0.65 -2.84 -6.13
N VAL A 107 -0.87 -4.16 -6.12
CA VAL A 107 0.18 -5.19 -6.22
C VAL A 107 0.39 -5.64 -7.67
N GLN A 108 -0.20 -4.92 -8.64
CA GLN A 108 -0.02 -5.19 -10.06
C GLN A 108 0.81 -4.09 -10.70
N PHE A 109 1.51 -4.43 -11.78
CA PHE A 109 2.12 -3.43 -12.65
C PHE A 109 1.01 -2.59 -13.29
N ASN A 110 0.97 -1.31 -12.95
CA ASN A 110 -0.05 -0.37 -13.42
C ASN A 110 0.57 1.04 -13.53
N SER A 111 -0.15 1.98 -14.14
CA SER A 111 0.15 3.42 -14.18
C SER A 111 0.46 4.02 -12.81
N LEU A 112 -0.14 3.48 -11.73
CA LEU A 112 0.17 3.87 -10.35
C LEU A 112 1.62 3.55 -9.96
N THR A 113 2.16 2.41 -10.39
CA THR A 113 3.56 2.03 -10.15
C THR A 113 4.50 2.99 -10.85
N VAL A 114 4.20 3.31 -12.11
CA VAL A 114 4.92 4.30 -12.93
C VAL A 114 4.94 5.65 -12.20
N LYS A 115 3.78 6.17 -11.80
CA LYS A 115 3.69 7.44 -11.06
C LYS A 115 4.46 7.42 -9.73
N ARG A 116 4.39 6.33 -8.96
CA ARG A 116 5.14 6.20 -7.69
C ARG A 116 6.64 6.16 -7.90
N PHE A 117 7.09 5.48 -8.95
CA PHE A 117 8.50 5.43 -9.31
C PHE A 117 9.00 6.81 -9.75
N GLN A 118 8.28 7.48 -10.65
CA GLN A 118 8.58 8.84 -11.07
C GLN A 118 8.72 9.77 -9.87
N ASN A 119 7.75 9.78 -8.95
CA ASN A 119 7.80 10.61 -7.75
C ASN A 119 8.98 10.26 -6.82
N THR A 120 9.51 9.04 -6.91
CA THR A 120 10.66 8.60 -6.10
C THR A 120 11.99 9.04 -6.70
N TYR A 121 12.10 9.00 -8.02
CA TYR A 121 13.36 9.19 -8.75
C TYR A 121 13.38 10.44 -9.63
N GLN A 122 12.41 11.35 -9.51
CA GLN A 122 12.24 12.52 -10.38
C GLN A 122 13.52 13.36 -10.54
N GLY A 123 14.35 13.46 -9.49
CA GLY A 123 15.62 14.20 -9.53
C GLY A 123 16.86 13.36 -9.85
N GLN A 124 16.71 12.07 -10.14
CA GLN A 124 17.80 11.10 -10.32
C GLN A 124 17.57 10.18 -11.54
N MET A 125 16.60 10.50 -12.39
CA MET A 125 16.22 9.69 -13.55
C MET A 125 16.42 10.46 -14.85
N ASP A 126 16.76 9.73 -15.92
CA ASP A 126 16.72 10.25 -17.28
C ASP A 126 15.24 10.32 -17.73
N VAL A 127 14.67 11.52 -17.64
CA VAL A 127 13.26 11.79 -17.94
C VAL A 127 12.92 11.43 -19.39
N LYS A 128 13.86 11.59 -20.34
CA LYS A 128 13.61 11.31 -21.75
C LYS A 128 13.44 9.81 -21.98
N LYS A 129 14.42 9.02 -21.53
CA LYS A 129 14.35 7.55 -21.63
C LYS A 129 13.17 6.98 -20.85
N TYR A 130 12.87 7.56 -19.70
CA TYR A 130 11.72 7.18 -18.90
C TYR A 130 10.40 7.38 -19.66
N ASN A 131 10.18 8.57 -20.22
CA ASN A 131 8.96 8.87 -20.96
C ASN A 131 8.83 8.02 -22.22
N ASP A 132 9.93 7.77 -22.94
CA ASP A 132 9.94 6.88 -24.10
C ASP A 132 9.52 5.46 -23.74
N TYR A 133 10.02 4.92 -22.61
CA TYR A 133 9.61 3.61 -22.11
C TYR A 133 8.12 3.59 -21.73
N VAL A 134 7.65 4.62 -21.02
CA VAL A 134 6.25 4.71 -20.57
C VAL A 134 5.32 4.75 -21.77
N ASN A 135 5.55 5.63 -22.74
CA ASN A 135 4.71 5.78 -23.93
C ASN A 135 4.67 4.53 -24.83
N LYS A 136 5.70 3.68 -24.76
CA LYS A 136 5.76 2.44 -25.54
C LYS A 136 5.07 1.26 -24.83
N THR A 137 4.98 1.31 -23.50
CA THR A 137 4.57 0.16 -22.68
C THR A 137 3.18 0.34 -22.06
N PHE A 138 2.74 1.58 -21.88
CA PHE A 138 1.46 1.97 -21.26
C PHE A 138 0.66 2.87 -22.19
#